data_AF-A0A2V8M9R1-F1
#
_entry.id   AF-A0A2V8M9R1-F1
#
_cell.length_a   1.000
_cell.length_b   1.000
_cell.length_c   1.000
_cell.angle_alpha   90.00
_cell.angle_beta   90.00
_cell.angle_gamma   90.00
#
_symmetry.space_group_name_H-M   'P 1'
#
loop_
_entity.id
_entity.type
_entity.pdbx_description
1 polymer ?
#
loop_
_entity_poly.entity_id
_entity_poly.type
_entity_poly.pdbx_seq_one_letter_code
_entity_poly.pdbx_strand_id
1 'polypeptide(L)'
;MLCRSKSLPCCSWRQLSAPSFSPRGEQHDRLSRSILFAIGTFGFLARRNIILMLISVEVMLNAVNLSLAGFSRHLGDLRGQVLALFVIAVAAAEVGVGLGLVIALNRNKPGAAVADLTKLKW
;
A
#
# COMPACT_ATOMS: atom_id res chain seq x y z
N MET A 1 -38.58 -15.53 -25.71
CA MET A 1 -38.75 -16.60 -24.70
C MET A 1 -37.38 -16.89 -24.12
N LEU A 2 -37.00 -16.67 -22.87
CA LEU A 2 -37.68 -16.27 -21.62
C LEU A 2 -36.72 -15.39 -20.82
N CYS A 3 -37.14 -14.18 -20.48
CA CYS A 3 -36.60 -13.47 -19.31
C CYS A 3 -37.59 -13.75 -18.17
N ARG A 4 -37.31 -14.70 -17.29
CA ARG A 4 -38.12 -14.94 -16.07
C ARG A 4 -37.41 -15.82 -15.03
N SER A 5 -36.68 -15.21 -14.09
CA SER A 5 -36.96 -15.42 -12.66
C SER A 5 -36.23 -14.37 -11.81
N LYS A 6 -37.02 -13.63 -11.03
CA LYS A 6 -36.59 -12.64 -10.04
C LYS A 6 -36.00 -13.38 -8.84
N SER A 7 -34.74 -13.10 -8.45
CA SER A 7 -34.24 -13.11 -7.05
C SER A 7 -32.71 -13.24 -6.85
N LEU A 8 -31.83 -12.84 -7.79
CA LEU A 8 -30.40 -12.79 -7.47
C LEU A 8 -29.72 -11.50 -8.00
N PRO A 9 -29.05 -10.71 -7.14
CA PRO A 9 -28.28 -9.54 -7.54
C PRO A 9 -26.99 -9.90 -8.34
N CYS A 10 -26.74 -11.17 -8.67
CA CYS A 10 -25.48 -11.65 -9.25
C CYS A 10 -25.14 -11.09 -10.64
N CYS A 11 -26.11 -10.74 -11.49
CA CYS A 11 -25.79 -10.20 -12.83
C CYS A 11 -25.46 -8.70 -12.83
N SER A 12 -25.73 -7.96 -11.74
CA SER A 12 -25.46 -6.52 -11.68
C SER A 12 -23.97 -6.21 -11.40
N TRP A 13 -23.28 -7.09 -10.68
CA TRP A 13 -21.91 -6.85 -10.21
C TRP A 13 -20.83 -6.95 -11.30
N ARG A 14 -21.10 -7.62 -12.42
CA ARG A 14 -20.14 -7.73 -13.54
C ARG A 14 -20.04 -6.43 -14.35
N GLN A 15 -21.03 -5.54 -14.26
CA GLN A 15 -21.07 -4.32 -15.07
C GLN A 15 -20.52 -3.09 -14.32
N LEU A 16 -20.44 -3.13 -12.99
CA LEU A 16 -19.83 -2.05 -12.17
C LEU A 16 -18.29 -2.15 -12.09
N SER A 17 -17.71 -3.28 -12.51
CA SER A 17 -16.27 -3.57 -12.42
C SER A 17 -15.49 -3.40 -13.73
N ALA A 18 -16.14 -2.92 -14.80
CA ALA A 18 -15.48 -2.47 -16.01
C ALA A 18 -15.32 -0.94 -15.96
N PRO A 19 -14.23 -0.38 -15.39
CA PRO A 19 -13.95 1.02 -15.59
C PRO A 19 -13.76 1.25 -17.08
N SER A 20 -14.58 2.12 -17.66
CA SER A 20 -14.40 2.71 -18.98
C SER A 20 -13.13 3.57 -18.94
N PHE A 21 -11.96 2.93 -19.09
CA PHE A 21 -10.69 3.64 -19.18
C PHE A 21 -10.63 4.38 -20.51
N SER A 22 -10.98 5.66 -20.47
CA SER A 22 -10.83 6.54 -21.62
C SER A 22 -9.34 6.69 -21.95
N PRO A 23 -8.89 6.58 -23.22
CA PRO A 23 -7.47 6.64 -23.59
C PRO A 23 -6.78 7.97 -23.24
N ARG A 24 -7.54 9.02 -22.88
CA ARG A 24 -7.01 10.28 -22.32
C ARG A 24 -6.65 10.21 -20.82
N GLY A 25 -7.12 9.22 -20.06
CA GLY A 25 -6.90 9.07 -18.62
C GLY A 25 -5.64 8.28 -18.22
N GLU A 26 -5.04 7.53 -19.15
CA GLU A 26 -3.80 6.75 -18.98
C GLU A 26 -2.65 7.52 -18.31
N GLN A 27 -2.54 8.83 -18.57
CA GLN A 27 -1.45 9.65 -18.02
C GLN A 27 -1.67 10.04 -16.55
N HIS A 28 -2.91 10.33 -16.17
CA HIS A 28 -3.24 10.80 -14.81
C HIS A 28 -3.05 9.68 -13.78
N ASP A 29 -3.33 8.44 -14.18
CA ASP A 29 -3.23 7.25 -13.34
C ASP A 29 -1.80 6.82 -13.02
N ARG A 30 -0.84 7.12 -13.90
CA ARG A 30 0.58 6.84 -13.64
C ARG A 30 1.18 7.89 -12.71
N LEU A 31 0.77 9.16 -12.88
CA LEU A 31 1.26 10.26 -12.07
C LEU A 31 0.85 10.11 -10.61
N SER A 32 -0.38 9.67 -10.33
CA SER A 32 -0.87 9.48 -8.96
C SER A 32 -0.02 8.49 -8.15
N ARG A 33 0.39 7.37 -8.77
CA ARG A 33 1.26 6.36 -8.14
C ARG A 33 2.64 6.94 -7.82
N SER A 34 3.25 7.64 -8.78
CA SER A 34 4.55 8.29 -8.57
C SER A 34 4.50 9.39 -7.51
N ILE A 35 3.42 10.17 -7.47
CA ILE A 35 3.20 11.22 -6.47
C ILE A 35 3.06 10.60 -5.07
N LEU A 36 2.23 9.57 -4.92
CA LEU A 36 2.06 8.87 -3.64
C LEU A 36 3.38 8.28 -3.14
N PHE A 37 4.17 7.66 -4.03
CA PHE A 37 5.49 7.14 -3.69
C PHE A 37 6.49 8.24 -3.27
N ALA A 38 6.48 9.38 -3.97
CA ALA A 38 7.32 10.52 -3.62
C ALA A 38 6.95 11.14 -2.28
N ILE A 39 5.65 11.27 -1.98
CA ILE A 39 5.16 11.74 -0.68
C ILE A 39 5.57 10.77 0.43
N GLY A 40 5.47 9.46 0.19
CA GLY A 40 5.97 8.44 1.11
C GLY A 40 7.46 8.60 1.39
N THR A 41 8.28 8.74 0.34
CA THR A 41 9.74 8.95 0.45
C THR A 41 10.10 10.22 1.20
N PHE A 42 9.42 11.32 0.91
CA PHE A 42 9.60 12.56 1.64
C PHE A 42 9.20 12.42 3.12
N GLY A 43 8.08 11.75 3.40
CA GLY A 43 7.62 11.45 4.76
C GLY A 43 8.60 10.58 5.55
N PHE A 44 9.20 9.58 4.92
CA PHE A 44 10.19 8.72 5.56
C PHE A 44 11.45 9.49 5.98
N LEU A 45 11.98 10.35 5.10
CA LEU A 45 13.21 11.12 5.38
C LEU A 45 13.00 12.27 6.37
N ALA A 46 11.82 12.89 6.38
CA ALA A 46 11.56 14.08 7.19
C ALA A 46 11.22 13.77 8.67
N ARG A 47 10.89 12.53 9.01
CA ARG A 47 10.32 12.18 10.33
C ARG A 47 11.36 11.52 11.24
N ARG A 48 11.45 12.01 12.47
CA ARG A 48 12.31 11.43 13.54
C ARG A 48 11.58 10.42 14.44
N ASN A 49 10.27 10.25 14.28
CA ASN A 49 9.45 9.37 15.09
C ASN A 49 9.29 8.02 14.38
N ILE A 50 9.59 6.91 15.07
CA ILE A 50 9.50 5.55 14.50
C ILE A 50 8.11 5.26 13.93
N ILE A 51 7.06 5.60 14.67
CA ILE A 51 5.67 5.38 14.23
C ILE A 51 5.40 6.13 12.92
N LEU A 52 5.86 7.37 12.77
CA LEU A 52 5.65 8.15 11.56
C LEU A 52 6.48 7.62 10.37
N MET A 53 7.64 7.01 10.62
CA MET A 53 8.39 6.29 9.59
C MET A 53 7.62 5.06 9.10
N LEU A 54 7.05 4.25 10.01
CA LEU A 54 6.24 3.07 9.65
C LEU A 54 5.02 3.44 8.80
N ILE A 55 4.30 4.51 9.17
CA ILE A 55 3.17 5.02 8.35
C ILE A 55 3.63 5.47 6.96
N SER A 56 4.84 6.05 6.86
CA SER A 56 5.37 6.47 5.56
C SER A 56 5.70 5.28 4.66
N VAL A 57 6.19 4.17 5.22
CA VAL A 57 6.44 2.93 4.49
C VAL A 57 5.13 2.31 3.99
N GLU A 58 4.07 2.30 4.80
CA GLU A 58 2.74 1.84 4.35
C GLU A 58 2.23 2.61 3.13
N VAL A 59 2.41 3.93 3.10
CA VAL A 59 2.03 4.76 1.94
C VAL A 59 2.87 4.41 0.71
N MET A 60 4.17 4.13 0.86
CA MET A 60 5.02 3.67 -0.24
C MET A 60 4.57 2.31 -0.78
N LEU A 61 4.34 1.33 0.10
CA LEU A 61 3.92 -0.03 -0.29
C LEU A 61 2.56 -0.01 -0.99
N ASN A 62 1.65 0.87 -0.57
CA ASN A 62 0.38 1.07 -1.26
C ASN A 62 0.56 1.64 -2.68
N ALA A 63 1.49 2.57 -2.88
CA ALA A 63 1.81 3.10 -4.21
C ALA A 63 2.42 2.02 -5.14
N VAL A 64 3.25 1.13 -4.58
CA VAL A 64 3.80 -0.04 -5.30
C VAL A 64 2.68 -1.01 -5.68
N ASN A 65 1.74 -1.30 -4.78
CA ASN A 65 0.59 -2.17 -5.07
C ASN A 65 -0.29 -1.62 -6.20
N LEU A 66 -0.56 -0.31 -6.21
CA LEU A 66 -1.27 0.34 -7.31
C LEU A 66 -0.51 0.22 -8.65
N SER A 67 0.82 0.26 -8.62
CA SER A 67 1.66 0.09 -9.81
C SER A 67 1.62 -1.35 -10.32
N LEU A 68 1.72 -2.34 -9.44
CA LEU A 68 1.60 -3.75 -9.78
C LEU A 68 0.23 -4.11 -10.34
N ALA A 69 -0.85 -3.60 -9.74
CA ALA A 69 -2.21 -3.76 -10.25
C ALA A 69 -2.38 -3.09 -11.63
N GLY A 70 -1.77 -1.93 -11.84
CA GLY A 70 -1.73 -1.26 -13.15
C GLY A 70 -1.01 -2.08 -14.23
N PHE A 71 0.16 -2.64 -13.90
CA PHE A 71 0.91 -3.49 -14.82
C PHE A 71 0.19 -4.81 -15.13
N SER A 72 -0.43 -5.44 -14.13
CA SER A 72 -1.27 -6.62 -14.32
C SER A 72 -2.37 -6.39 -15.37
N ARG A 73 -3.01 -5.21 -15.34
CA ARG A 73 -4.02 -4.84 -16.34
C ARG A 73 -3.44 -4.56 -17.72
N HIS A 74 -2.27 -3.91 -17.79
CA HIS A 74 -1.64 -3.57 -19.08
C HIS A 74 -1.10 -4.80 -19.81
N LEU A 75 -0.53 -5.75 -19.08
CA LEU A 75 0.02 -7.01 -19.61
C LEU A 75 -1.04 -8.14 -19.69
N GLY A 76 -2.21 -7.95 -19.07
CA GLY A 76 -3.25 -8.97 -18.99
C GLY A 76 -2.90 -10.19 -18.12
N ASP A 77 -1.90 -10.07 -17.24
CA ASP A 77 -1.37 -11.16 -16.44
C ASP A 77 -1.82 -11.07 -14.97
N LEU A 78 -2.35 -12.17 -14.44
CA LEU A 78 -2.79 -12.31 -13.05
C LEU A 78 -1.63 -12.31 -12.05
N ARG A 79 -0.39 -12.57 -12.49
CA ARG A 79 0.79 -12.59 -11.61
C ARG A 79 1.00 -11.27 -10.86
N GLY A 80 0.72 -10.13 -11.50
CA GLY A 80 0.86 -8.83 -10.84
C GLY A 80 -0.14 -8.62 -9.70
N GLN A 81 -1.33 -9.21 -9.77
CA GLN A 81 -2.31 -9.20 -8.67
C GLN A 81 -1.89 -10.12 -7.52
N VAL A 82 -1.37 -11.31 -7.83
CA VAL A 82 -0.86 -12.23 -6.81
C VAL A 82 0.31 -11.60 -6.04
N LEU A 83 1.22 -10.91 -6.72
CA LEU A 83 2.32 -10.20 -6.08
C LEU A 83 1.82 -9.06 -5.17
N ALA A 84 0.81 -8.30 -5.61
CA ALA A 84 0.22 -7.23 -4.79
C ALA A 84 -0.41 -7.78 -3.49
N LEU A 85 -1.05 -8.94 -3.53
CA LEU A 85 -1.56 -9.60 -2.31
C LEU A 85 -0.42 -10.02 -1.36
N PHE A 86 0.69 -10.51 -1.91
CA PHE A 86 1.87 -10.85 -1.11
C PHE A 86 2.46 -9.61 -0.43
N VAL A 87 2.53 -8.47 -1.12
CA VAL A 87 3.00 -7.21 -0.53
C VAL A 87 2.10 -6.73 0.60
N ILE A 88 0.77 -6.88 0.50
CA ILE A 88 -0.15 -6.55 1.60
C ILE A 88 0.11 -7.44 2.83
N ALA A 89 0.41 -8.74 2.62
CA ALA A 89 0.76 -9.64 3.71
C ALA A 89 2.09 -9.25 4.39
N VAL A 90 3.09 -8.86 3.61
CA VAL A 90 4.37 -8.34 4.13
C VAL A 90 4.18 -7.03 4.90
N ALA A 91 3.36 -6.11 4.40
CA ALA A 91 3.03 -4.85 5.07
C ALA A 91 2.38 -5.11 6.45
N ALA A 92 1.41 -6.02 6.51
CA ALA A 92 0.79 -6.42 7.77
C ALA A 92 1.80 -7.03 8.77
N ALA A 93 2.75 -7.83 8.28
CA ALA A 93 3.81 -8.40 9.11
C ALA A 93 4.77 -7.30 9.62
N GLU A 94 5.13 -6.34 8.79
CA GLU A 94 6.00 -5.21 9.14
C GLU A 94 5.40 -4.37 10.27
N VAL A 95 4.12 -3.98 10.18
CA VAL A 95 3.45 -3.19 11.23
C VAL A 95 3.43 -3.93 12.57
N GLY A 96 3.24 -5.25 12.55
CA GLY A 96 3.32 -6.09 13.74
C GLY A 96 4.71 -6.04 14.40
N VAL A 97 5.77 -6.20 13.61
CA VAL A 97 7.16 -6.12 14.09
C VAL A 97 7.50 -4.70 14.54
N GLY A 98 7.11 -3.68 13.78
CA GLY A 98 7.38 -2.27 14.06
C GLY A 98 6.72 -1.78 15.34
N LEU A 99 5.44 -2.12 15.56
CA LEU A 99 4.76 -1.77 16.80
C LEU A 99 5.34 -2.55 18.01
N GLY A 100 5.64 -3.84 17.82
CA GLY A 100 6.32 -4.65 18.84
C GLY A 100 7.65 -4.04 19.28
N LEU A 101 8.45 -3.56 18.32
CA LEU A 101 9.70 -2.87 18.58
C LEU A 101 9.48 -1.56 19.36
N VAL A 102 8.52 -0.74 18.96
CA VAL A 102 8.18 0.51 19.66
C VAL A 102 7.79 0.26 21.11
N ILE A 103 6.96 -0.77 21.37
CA ILE A 103 6.56 -1.14 22.74
C ILE A 103 7.77 -1.63 23.55
N ALA A 104 8.61 -2.49 22.97
CA ALA A 104 9.80 -3.00 23.64
C ALA A 104 10.79 -1.88 24.00
N LEU A 105 11.00 -0.93 23.09
CA LEU A 105 11.83 0.26 23.32
C LEU A 105 11.25 1.15 24.41
N ASN A 106 9.94 1.42 24.38
CA ASN A 106 9.29 2.28 25.37
C ASN A 106 9.30 1.66 26.78
N ARG A 107 9.28 0.32 26.88
CA ARG A 107 9.45 -0.39 28.17
C ARG A 107 10.85 -0.27 28.75
N ASN A 108 11.88 -0.29 27.91
CA ASN A 108 13.27 -0.29 28.35
C ASN A 108 13.86 1.13 28.49
N LYS A 109 13.39 2.09 27.69
CA LYS A 109 13.82 3.49 27.68
C LYS A 109 12.63 4.40 27.34
N PRO A 110 11.83 4.84 28.34
CA PRO A 110 10.73 5.76 28.09
C PRO A 110 11.26 7.07 27.49
N GLY A 111 10.74 7.46 26.33
CA GLY A 111 11.10 8.72 25.66
C GLY A 111 12.35 8.69 24.76
N ALA A 112 12.93 7.52 24.47
CA ALA A 112 14.08 7.43 23.55
C ALA A 112 13.69 7.83 22.12
N ALA A 113 14.35 8.86 21.57
CA ALA A 113 14.23 9.20 20.16
C ALA A 113 15.12 8.29 19.31
N VAL A 114 14.83 8.16 18.01
CA VAL A 114 15.64 7.37 17.06
C VAL A 114 17.10 7.83 17.06
N ALA A 115 17.34 9.12 17.26
CA ALA A 115 18.68 9.69 17.35
C ALA A 115 19.47 9.17 18.57
N ASP A 116 18.81 8.85 19.68
CA ASP A 116 19.46 8.36 20.91
C ASP A 116 19.90 6.90 20.83
N LEU A 117 19.37 6.15 19.85
CA LEU A 117 19.79 4.77 19.57
C LEU A 117 21.17 4.71 18.88
N THR A 118 21.68 5.84 18.39
CA THR A 118 23.02 5.97 17.78
C THR A 118 24.15 5.88 18.80
N LYS A 119 23.85 5.70 20.10
CA LYS A 119 24.86 5.62 21.17
C LYS A 119 25.57 4.25 21.27
N LEU A 120 25.28 3.31 20.37
CA LEU A 120 26.10 2.10 20.14
C LEU A 120 27.31 2.44 19.25
N LYS A 121 28.03 3.50 19.62
CA LYS A 121 29.32 3.83 19.00
C LYS A 121 30.39 3.13 19.85
N TRP A 122 31.18 2.27 19.21
CA TRP A 122 32.44 1.81 19.75
C TRP A 122 33.35 2.99 20.08
#